data_AF-A0A428XMX4-F1
#
_entry.id   AF-A0A428XMX4-F1
#
_cell.length_a   1.000
_cell.length_b   1.000
_cell.length_c   1.000
_cell.angle_alpha   90.00
_cell.angle_beta   90.00
_cell.angle_gamma   90.00
#
_symmetry.space_group_name_H-M   'P 1'
#
loop_
_entity.id
_entity.type
_entity.pdbx_description
1 polymer ?
#
loop_
_entity_poly.entity_id
_entity_poly.type
_entity_poly.pdbx_seq_one_letter_code
_entity_poly.pdbx_strand_id
1 'polypeptide(L)'
;ARNAQERAERHAVQAAKWRETAEAHARAAADLAEAARVQMEAAKDAAARTKAARQAAEVAEAQAWAAAERTRQQRIIAEREAATAAAQRAIAERERANAAAARARAEQQAAVARAMRGEAEAQAGIAAAARGRAEAADGAAAQAETNARAEESNAVASRDAAYKAEREQRAAEARAAAMDAMAAAARGGPHAEAAQAEANNARGEAVTAAGAAGAARNAANAATGAAAGARGAATEATRAAARARAAAQAAAAAAARANAAANRAE
;
A
#
# COMPACT_ATOMS: atom_id res chain seq x y z
N ALA A 1 100.97 -119.01 50.47
CA ALA A 1 99.65 -118.50 50.89
C ALA A 1 99.42 -116.99 50.67
N ARG A 2 100.44 -116.10 50.74
CA ARG A 2 100.26 -114.64 50.55
C ARG A 2 99.96 -114.16 49.11
N ASN A 3 100.34 -114.92 48.07
CA ASN A 3 100.28 -114.49 46.66
C ASN A 3 98.88 -114.64 46.00
N ALA A 4 97.97 -115.44 46.58
CA ALA A 4 96.62 -115.67 46.05
C ALA A 4 95.61 -114.61 46.55
N GLN A 5 95.79 -114.11 47.78
CA GLN A 5 95.00 -113.02 48.35
C GLN A 5 95.22 -111.71 47.58
N GLU A 6 96.48 -111.36 47.26
CA GLU A 6 96.80 -110.14 46.50
C GLU A 6 96.19 -110.11 45.09
N ARG A 7 96.11 -111.26 44.40
CA ARG A 7 95.47 -111.37 43.09
C ARG A 7 93.94 -111.26 43.17
N ALA A 8 93.33 -111.90 44.17
CA ALA A 8 91.89 -111.78 44.40
C ALA A 8 91.50 -110.34 44.75
N GLU A 9 92.32 -109.64 45.54
CA GLU A 9 92.15 -108.22 45.86
C GLU A 9 92.30 -107.34 44.62
N ARG A 10 93.30 -107.58 43.76
CA ARG A 10 93.46 -106.84 42.49
C ARG A 10 92.29 -107.06 41.52
N HIS A 11 91.78 -108.29 41.41
CA HIS A 11 90.61 -108.60 40.60
C HIS A 11 89.31 -108.01 41.19
N ALA A 12 89.17 -107.99 42.52
CA ALA A 12 88.06 -107.31 43.20
C ALA A 12 88.11 -105.79 42.96
N VAL A 13 89.30 -105.17 43.01
CA VAL A 13 89.52 -103.75 42.70
C VAL A 13 89.24 -103.46 41.22
N GLN A 14 89.63 -104.35 40.30
CA GLN A 14 89.25 -104.20 38.89
C GLN A 14 87.75 -104.34 38.68
N ALA A 15 87.11 -105.36 39.21
CA ALA A 15 85.65 -105.54 39.10
C ALA A 15 84.88 -104.35 39.71
N ALA A 16 85.37 -103.79 40.80
CA ALA A 16 84.86 -102.55 41.38
C ALA A 16 85.00 -101.37 40.42
N LYS A 17 86.17 -101.19 39.78
CA LYS A 17 86.39 -100.16 38.74
C LYS A 17 85.48 -100.34 37.52
N TRP A 18 85.28 -101.57 37.04
CA TRP A 18 84.39 -101.85 35.92
C TRP A 18 82.94 -101.55 36.26
N ARG A 19 82.49 -101.93 37.47
CA ARG A 19 81.16 -101.55 37.97
C ARG A 19 81.00 -100.04 38.08
N GLU A 20 82.00 -99.35 38.64
CA GLU A 20 82.02 -97.90 38.73
C GLU A 20 81.94 -97.24 37.34
N THR A 21 82.70 -97.71 36.36
CA THR A 21 82.62 -97.19 34.98
C THR A 21 81.29 -97.51 34.30
N ALA A 22 80.73 -98.71 34.51
CA ALA A 22 79.44 -99.09 33.95
C ALA A 22 78.29 -98.29 34.58
N GLU A 23 78.34 -98.05 35.89
CA GLU A 23 77.41 -97.16 36.59
C GLU A 23 77.56 -95.71 36.12
N ALA A 24 78.78 -95.23 35.89
CA ALA A 24 79.02 -93.90 35.33
C ALA A 24 78.47 -93.75 33.91
N HIS A 25 78.65 -94.77 33.05
CA HIS A 25 78.06 -94.78 31.70
C HIS A 25 76.52 -94.89 31.73
N ALA A 26 75.96 -95.69 32.64
CA ALA A 26 74.51 -95.79 32.82
C ALA A 26 73.92 -94.46 33.33
N ARG A 27 74.61 -93.77 34.24
CA ARG A 27 74.24 -92.41 34.70
C ARG A 27 74.32 -91.40 33.55
N ALA A 28 75.41 -91.38 32.79
CA ALA A 28 75.55 -90.47 31.65
C ALA A 28 74.50 -90.72 30.55
N ALA A 29 74.14 -91.98 30.28
CA ALA A 29 73.07 -92.31 29.34
C ALA A 29 71.69 -91.89 29.87
N ALA A 30 71.43 -92.04 31.18
CA ALA A 30 70.21 -91.56 31.82
C ALA A 30 70.13 -90.01 31.78
N ASP A 31 71.24 -89.32 32.05
CA ASP A 31 71.32 -87.85 31.98
C ASP A 31 71.08 -87.34 30.55
N LEU A 32 71.62 -88.03 29.54
CA LEU A 32 71.41 -87.71 28.13
C LEU A 32 69.95 -87.96 27.70
N ALA A 33 69.35 -89.08 28.12
CA ALA A 33 67.95 -89.39 27.85
C ALA A 33 67.01 -88.36 28.51
N GLU A 34 67.33 -87.93 29.73
CA GLU A 34 66.58 -86.89 30.44
C GLU A 34 66.76 -85.52 29.77
N ALA A 35 67.96 -85.16 29.35
CA ALA A 35 68.21 -83.94 28.57
C ALA A 35 67.43 -83.94 27.23
N ALA A 36 67.40 -85.07 26.52
CA ALA A 36 66.64 -85.24 25.29
C ALA A 36 65.12 -85.14 25.55
N ARG A 37 64.62 -85.71 26.66
CA ARG A 37 63.22 -85.58 27.09
C ARG A 37 62.87 -84.11 27.36
N VAL A 38 63.72 -83.39 28.11
CA VAL A 38 63.53 -81.96 28.41
C VAL A 38 63.54 -81.12 27.13
N GLN A 39 64.45 -81.38 26.18
CA GLN A 39 64.47 -80.68 24.88
C GLN A 39 63.23 -80.98 24.02
N MET A 40 62.76 -82.23 24.00
CA MET A 40 61.54 -82.61 23.29
C MET A 40 60.32 -81.91 23.88
N GLU A 41 60.17 -81.88 25.21
CA GLU A 41 59.05 -81.17 25.86
C GLU A 41 59.14 -79.65 25.62
N ALA A 42 60.34 -79.07 25.69
CA ALA A 42 60.54 -77.65 25.33
C ALA A 42 60.17 -77.36 23.86
N ALA A 43 60.47 -78.28 22.94
CA ALA A 43 60.09 -78.15 21.53
C ALA A 43 58.57 -78.28 21.32
N LYS A 44 57.90 -79.19 22.04
CA LYS A 44 56.44 -79.33 22.03
C LYS A 44 55.76 -78.07 22.58
N ASP A 45 56.28 -77.52 23.68
CA ASP A 45 55.78 -76.28 24.27
C ASP A 45 56.00 -75.09 23.34
N ALA A 46 57.17 -74.98 22.70
CA ALA A 46 57.44 -73.94 21.71
C ALA A 46 56.51 -74.04 20.50
N ALA A 47 56.23 -75.26 20.00
CA ALA A 47 55.27 -75.49 18.93
C ALA A 47 53.83 -75.12 19.34
N ALA A 48 53.41 -75.48 20.56
CA ALA A 48 52.10 -75.14 21.10
C ALA A 48 51.92 -73.62 21.26
N ARG A 49 52.94 -72.92 21.78
CA ARG A 49 52.96 -71.45 21.90
C ARG A 49 52.92 -70.77 20.53
N THR A 50 53.68 -71.28 19.56
CA THR A 50 53.68 -70.74 18.19
C THR A 50 52.32 -70.93 17.53
N LYS A 51 51.68 -72.08 17.71
CA LYS A 51 50.32 -72.34 17.23
C LYS A 51 49.30 -71.40 17.87
N ALA A 52 49.35 -71.24 19.20
CA ALA A 52 48.47 -70.32 19.92
C ALA A 52 48.68 -68.86 19.50
N ALA A 53 49.93 -68.43 19.30
CA ALA A 53 50.27 -67.09 18.81
C ALA A 53 49.74 -66.85 17.39
N ARG A 54 49.84 -67.84 16.50
CA ARG A 54 49.25 -67.76 15.15
C ARG A 54 47.73 -67.62 15.22
N GLN A 55 47.06 -68.45 16.01
CA GLN A 55 45.60 -68.37 16.18
C GLN A 55 45.16 -67.03 16.77
N ALA A 56 45.90 -66.51 17.77
CA ALA A 56 45.63 -65.20 18.35
C ALA A 56 45.83 -64.07 17.32
N ALA A 57 46.86 -64.17 16.47
CA ALA A 57 47.10 -63.21 15.39
C ALA A 57 45.99 -63.24 14.33
N GLU A 58 45.54 -64.43 13.91
CA GLU A 58 44.42 -64.59 12.97
C GLU A 58 43.11 -64.01 13.54
N VAL A 59 42.84 -64.22 14.83
CA VAL A 59 41.68 -63.64 15.52
C VAL A 59 41.80 -62.11 15.61
N ALA A 60 42.98 -61.59 15.96
CA ALA A 60 43.21 -60.15 16.04
C ALA A 60 43.08 -59.46 14.67
N GLU A 61 43.58 -60.10 13.61
CA GLU A 61 43.41 -59.63 12.22
C GLU A 61 41.92 -59.61 11.84
N ALA A 62 41.17 -60.68 12.10
CA ALA A 62 39.74 -60.73 11.82
C ALA A 62 38.96 -59.64 12.58
N GLN A 63 39.31 -59.39 13.85
CA GLN A 63 38.72 -58.31 14.64
C GLN A 63 39.07 -56.92 14.10
N ALA A 64 40.31 -56.71 13.66
CA ALA A 64 40.75 -55.45 13.05
C ALA A 64 40.00 -55.17 11.74
N TRP A 65 39.83 -56.17 10.88
CA TRP A 65 39.03 -56.05 9.66
C TRP A 65 37.55 -55.75 9.95
N ALA A 66 36.95 -56.44 10.93
CA ALA A 66 35.58 -56.18 11.34
C ALA A 66 35.40 -54.77 11.95
N ALA A 67 36.39 -54.25 12.67
CA ALA A 67 36.39 -52.88 13.17
C ALA A 67 36.52 -51.87 12.01
N ALA A 68 37.44 -52.09 11.09
CA ALA A 68 37.65 -51.23 9.92
C ALA A 68 36.40 -51.16 9.02
N GLU A 69 35.73 -52.30 8.79
CA GLU A 69 34.50 -52.34 8.01
C GLU A 69 33.36 -51.60 8.71
N ARG A 70 33.20 -51.75 10.04
CA ARG A 70 32.24 -50.95 10.81
C ARG A 70 32.52 -49.45 10.69
N THR A 71 33.78 -49.02 10.84
CA THR A 71 34.15 -47.61 10.68
C THR A 71 33.86 -47.10 9.27
N ARG A 72 34.13 -47.91 8.24
CA ARG A 72 33.81 -47.57 6.84
C ARG A 72 32.31 -47.40 6.65
N GLN A 73 31.49 -48.31 7.17
CA GLN A 73 30.03 -48.20 7.09
C GLN A 73 29.51 -46.95 7.81
N GLN A 74 30.02 -46.65 9.00
CA GLN A 74 29.66 -45.43 9.73
C GLN A 74 30.05 -44.17 8.96
N ARG A 75 31.21 -44.14 8.31
CA ARG A 75 31.62 -43.02 7.45
C ARG A 75 30.65 -42.84 6.28
N ILE A 76 30.25 -43.92 5.60
CA ILE A 76 29.29 -43.87 4.50
C ILE A 76 27.93 -43.33 4.97
N ILE A 77 27.46 -43.74 6.16
CA ILE A 77 26.22 -43.23 6.75
C ILE A 77 26.36 -41.73 7.03
N ALA A 78 27.43 -41.30 7.69
CA ALA A 78 27.69 -39.90 7.99
C ALA A 78 27.80 -39.02 6.73
N GLU A 79 28.44 -39.52 5.67
CA GLU A 79 28.52 -38.85 4.37
C GLU A 79 27.13 -38.67 3.73
N ARG A 80 26.27 -39.70 3.80
CA ARG A 80 24.88 -39.62 3.31
C ARG A 80 24.03 -38.65 4.12
N GLU A 81 24.16 -38.65 5.43
CA GLU A 81 23.47 -37.71 6.32
C GLU A 81 23.94 -36.26 6.07
N ALA A 82 25.25 -36.04 5.92
CA ALA A 82 25.81 -34.75 5.59
C ALA A 82 25.31 -34.23 4.22
N ALA A 83 25.27 -35.10 3.21
CA ALA A 83 24.71 -34.78 1.90
C ALA A 83 23.21 -34.43 1.98
N THR A 84 22.45 -35.18 2.77
CA THR A 84 21.03 -34.91 3.01
C THR A 84 20.83 -33.57 3.71
N ALA A 85 21.61 -33.28 4.76
CA ALA A 85 21.56 -32.00 5.45
C ALA A 85 21.95 -30.82 4.54
N ALA A 86 22.96 -30.99 3.69
CA ALA A 86 23.35 -29.99 2.69
C ALA A 86 22.23 -29.72 1.69
N ALA A 87 21.57 -30.78 1.17
CA ALA A 87 20.43 -30.64 0.27
C ALA A 87 19.26 -29.92 0.95
N GLN A 88 18.94 -30.25 2.21
CA GLN A 88 17.88 -29.58 2.96
C GLN A 88 18.18 -28.10 3.24
N ARG A 89 19.44 -27.75 3.53
CA ARG A 89 19.86 -26.34 3.66
C ARG A 89 19.67 -25.58 2.35
N ALA A 90 20.08 -26.17 1.22
CA ALA A 90 19.90 -25.55 -0.09
C ALA A 90 18.42 -25.33 -0.44
N ILE A 91 17.54 -26.28 -0.10
CA ILE A 91 16.08 -26.12 -0.24
C ILE A 91 15.58 -24.98 0.64
N ALA A 92 15.96 -24.96 1.92
CA ALA A 92 15.54 -23.90 2.85
C ALA A 92 16.00 -22.50 2.42
N GLU A 93 17.21 -22.38 1.88
CA GLU A 93 17.73 -21.12 1.33
C GLU A 93 16.93 -20.67 0.10
N ARG A 94 16.62 -21.60 -0.81
CA ARG A 94 15.77 -21.31 -1.97
C ARG A 94 14.38 -20.87 -1.55
N GLU A 95 13.77 -21.53 -0.57
CA GLU A 95 12.45 -21.15 -0.05
C GLU A 95 12.47 -19.79 0.66
N ARG A 96 13.54 -19.47 1.41
CA ARG A 96 13.73 -18.12 1.97
C ARG A 96 13.82 -17.06 0.88
N ALA A 97 14.57 -17.32 -0.19
CA ALA A 97 14.67 -16.41 -1.33
C ALA A 97 13.32 -16.24 -2.04
N ASN A 98 12.56 -17.32 -2.25
CA ASN A 98 11.21 -17.28 -2.80
C ASN A 98 10.26 -16.46 -1.93
N ALA A 99 10.29 -16.66 -0.61
CA ALA A 99 9.48 -15.92 0.35
C ALA A 99 9.85 -14.43 0.37
N ALA A 100 11.14 -14.09 0.32
CA ALA A 100 11.59 -12.71 0.23
C ALA A 100 11.12 -12.04 -1.07
N ALA A 101 11.23 -12.73 -2.21
CA ALA A 101 10.72 -12.24 -3.49
C ALA A 101 9.19 -12.06 -3.48
N ALA A 102 8.44 -12.97 -2.85
CA ALA A 102 7.00 -12.83 -2.68
C ALA A 102 6.63 -11.62 -1.80
N ARG A 103 7.35 -11.40 -0.69
CA ARG A 103 7.17 -10.22 0.17
C ARG A 103 7.45 -8.93 -0.60
N ALA A 104 8.53 -8.87 -1.35
CA ALA A 104 8.86 -7.69 -2.17
C ALA A 104 7.76 -7.39 -3.21
N ARG A 105 7.19 -8.43 -3.86
CA ARG A 105 6.06 -8.25 -4.79
C ARG A 105 4.80 -7.76 -4.07
N ALA A 106 4.50 -8.29 -2.89
CA ALA A 106 3.37 -7.85 -2.08
C ALA A 106 3.52 -6.40 -1.62
N GLU A 107 4.73 -5.99 -1.20
CA GLU A 107 5.04 -4.61 -0.85
C GLU A 107 4.88 -3.65 -2.03
N GLN A 108 5.32 -4.05 -3.23
CA GLN A 108 5.11 -3.27 -4.45
C GLN A 108 3.61 -3.10 -4.76
N GLN A 109 2.82 -4.17 -4.66
CA GLN A 109 1.36 -4.10 -4.86
C GLN A 109 0.70 -3.20 -3.82
N ALA A 110 1.08 -3.33 -2.55
CA ALA A 110 0.59 -2.46 -1.48
C ALA A 110 0.95 -0.99 -1.72
N ALA A 111 2.12 -0.69 -2.26
CA ALA A 111 2.50 0.67 -2.63
C ALA A 111 1.61 1.23 -3.76
N VAL A 112 1.32 0.43 -4.79
CA VAL A 112 0.39 0.81 -5.86
C VAL A 112 -1.02 1.04 -5.32
N ALA A 113 -1.52 0.16 -4.45
CA ALA A 113 -2.83 0.31 -3.82
C ALA A 113 -2.93 1.62 -3.02
N ARG A 114 -1.90 1.94 -2.20
CA ARG A 114 -1.83 3.20 -1.45
C ARG A 114 -1.80 4.43 -2.37
N ALA A 115 -1.04 4.37 -3.47
CA ALA A 115 -0.99 5.46 -4.44
C ALA A 115 -2.36 5.70 -5.08
N MET A 116 -3.03 4.63 -5.53
CA MET A 116 -4.39 4.70 -6.08
C MET A 116 -5.40 5.24 -5.07
N ARG A 117 -5.27 4.86 -3.79
CA ARG A 117 -6.11 5.39 -2.71
C ARG A 117 -5.93 6.89 -2.53
N GLY A 118 -4.68 7.36 -2.51
CA GLY A 118 -4.38 8.80 -2.44
C GLY A 118 -4.93 9.57 -3.64
N GLU A 119 -4.85 9.01 -4.85
CA GLU A 119 -5.49 9.61 -6.04
C GLU A 119 -7.02 9.67 -5.92
N ALA A 120 -7.65 8.62 -5.41
CA ALA A 120 -9.09 8.59 -5.18
C ALA A 120 -9.53 9.67 -4.17
N GLU A 121 -8.78 9.85 -3.08
CA GLU A 121 -9.01 10.91 -2.09
C GLU A 121 -8.85 12.31 -2.70
N ALA A 122 -7.81 12.52 -3.50
CA ALA A 122 -7.60 13.79 -4.21
C ALA A 122 -8.79 14.11 -5.15
N GLN A 123 -9.26 13.12 -5.92
CA GLN A 123 -10.42 13.29 -6.80
C GLN A 123 -11.72 13.53 -6.01
N ALA A 124 -11.89 12.89 -4.87
CA ALA A 124 -13.03 13.15 -3.98
C ALA A 124 -13.03 14.61 -3.48
N GLY A 125 -11.86 15.14 -3.11
CA GLY A 125 -11.69 16.56 -2.75
C GLY A 125 -12.06 17.51 -3.88
N ILE A 126 -11.60 17.24 -5.11
CA ILE A 126 -11.95 18.03 -6.31
C ILE A 126 -13.46 18.00 -6.55
N ALA A 127 -14.10 16.83 -6.43
CA ALA A 127 -15.54 16.68 -6.59
C ALA A 127 -16.32 17.47 -5.51
N ALA A 128 -15.86 17.44 -4.25
CA ALA A 128 -16.45 18.24 -3.18
C ALA A 128 -16.35 19.74 -3.46
N ALA A 129 -15.17 20.22 -3.87
CA ALA A 129 -14.98 21.63 -4.23
C ALA A 129 -15.83 22.05 -5.44
N ALA A 130 -16.00 21.16 -6.43
CA ALA A 130 -16.85 21.42 -7.59
C ALA A 130 -18.32 21.53 -7.20
N ARG A 131 -18.81 20.69 -6.27
CA ARG A 131 -20.17 20.80 -5.71
C ARG A 131 -20.37 22.14 -5.00
N GLY A 132 -19.44 22.55 -4.13
CA GLY A 132 -19.54 23.84 -3.45
C GLY A 132 -19.58 25.03 -4.43
N ARG A 133 -18.81 24.99 -5.53
CA ARG A 133 -18.89 25.99 -6.59
C ARG A 133 -20.23 25.99 -7.33
N ALA A 134 -20.81 24.81 -7.56
CA ALA A 134 -22.13 24.69 -8.18
C ALA A 134 -23.23 25.27 -7.30
N GLU A 135 -23.21 24.96 -6.00
CA GLU A 135 -24.14 25.52 -5.00
C GLU A 135 -24.03 27.04 -4.91
N ALA A 136 -22.80 27.58 -4.88
CA ALA A 136 -22.58 29.03 -4.89
C ALA A 136 -23.11 29.68 -6.17
N ALA A 137 -22.94 29.03 -7.33
CA ALA A 137 -23.45 29.53 -8.60
C ALA A 137 -24.99 29.49 -8.66
N ASP A 138 -25.62 28.44 -8.14
CA ASP A 138 -27.08 28.33 -8.02
C ASP A 138 -27.63 29.46 -7.12
N GLY A 139 -26.96 29.74 -5.99
CA GLY A 139 -27.31 30.86 -5.10
C GLY A 139 -27.20 32.23 -5.79
N ALA A 140 -26.11 32.46 -6.53
CA ALA A 140 -25.94 33.69 -7.31
C ALA A 140 -27.00 33.84 -8.41
N ALA A 141 -27.36 32.75 -9.09
CA ALA A 141 -28.42 32.75 -10.10
C ALA A 141 -29.79 33.07 -9.48
N ALA A 142 -30.11 32.50 -8.32
CA ALA A 142 -31.33 32.79 -7.59
C ALA A 142 -31.40 34.28 -7.16
N GLN A 143 -30.29 34.84 -6.66
CA GLN A 143 -30.23 36.25 -6.32
C GLN A 143 -30.43 37.16 -7.54
N ALA A 144 -29.80 36.83 -8.67
CA ALA A 144 -29.95 37.58 -9.91
C ALA A 144 -31.40 37.56 -10.42
N GLU A 145 -32.09 36.42 -10.32
CA GLU A 145 -33.51 36.29 -10.65
C GLU A 145 -34.40 37.15 -9.74
N THR A 146 -34.13 37.17 -8.42
CA THR A 146 -34.84 38.03 -7.46
C THR A 146 -34.66 39.51 -7.81
N ASN A 147 -33.43 39.93 -8.09
CA ASN A 147 -33.14 41.31 -8.49
C ASN A 147 -33.86 41.67 -9.79
N ALA A 148 -33.87 40.76 -10.77
CA ALA A 148 -34.56 40.99 -12.03
C ALA A 148 -36.07 41.19 -11.85
N ARG A 149 -36.71 40.40 -10.99
CA ARG A 149 -38.14 40.57 -10.66
C ARG A 149 -38.43 41.88 -9.92
N ALA A 150 -37.51 42.31 -9.06
CA ALA A 150 -37.62 43.61 -8.39
C ALA A 150 -37.56 44.74 -9.41
N GLU A 151 -36.62 44.69 -10.36
CA GLU A 151 -36.53 45.71 -11.42
C GLU A 151 -37.72 45.69 -12.39
N GLU A 152 -38.25 44.52 -12.73
CA GLU A 152 -39.50 44.40 -13.49
C GLU A 152 -40.66 45.09 -12.76
N SER A 153 -40.76 44.91 -11.44
CA SER A 153 -41.78 45.56 -10.62
C SER A 153 -41.60 47.08 -10.57
N ASN A 154 -40.36 47.56 -10.44
CA ASN A 154 -40.01 48.98 -10.51
C ASN A 154 -40.37 49.59 -11.87
N ALA A 155 -40.11 48.88 -12.96
CA ALA A 155 -40.45 49.31 -14.31
C ALA A 155 -41.96 49.44 -14.49
N VAL A 156 -42.74 48.48 -14.00
CA VAL A 156 -44.21 48.55 -14.01
C VAL A 156 -44.71 49.75 -13.22
N ALA A 157 -44.25 49.92 -11.98
CA ALA A 157 -44.65 51.06 -11.14
C ALA A 157 -44.30 52.41 -11.77
N SER A 158 -43.11 52.52 -12.38
CA SER A 158 -42.67 53.74 -13.07
C SER A 158 -43.52 54.03 -14.31
N ARG A 159 -43.91 53.00 -15.05
CA ARG A 159 -44.80 53.13 -16.21
C ARG A 159 -46.19 53.61 -15.80
N ASP A 160 -46.75 53.06 -14.72
CA ASP A 160 -48.06 53.46 -14.20
C ASP A 160 -48.03 54.90 -13.69
N ALA A 161 -46.95 55.31 -13.02
CA ALA A 161 -46.74 56.70 -12.62
C ALA A 161 -46.63 57.65 -13.83
N ALA A 162 -45.93 57.23 -14.89
CA ALA A 162 -45.86 57.98 -16.15
C ALA A 162 -47.24 58.16 -16.80
N TYR A 163 -48.05 57.09 -16.88
CA TYR A 163 -49.41 57.19 -17.40
C TYR A 163 -50.29 58.13 -16.57
N LYS A 164 -50.16 58.09 -15.24
CA LYS A 164 -50.87 59.02 -14.36
C LYS A 164 -50.46 60.47 -14.63
N ALA A 165 -49.15 60.74 -14.72
CA ALA A 165 -48.63 62.08 -14.99
C ALA A 165 -49.06 62.59 -16.37
N GLU A 166 -49.07 61.74 -17.40
CA GLU A 166 -49.59 62.10 -18.74
C GLU A 166 -51.09 62.44 -18.71
N ARG A 167 -51.89 61.72 -17.91
CA ARG A 167 -53.31 62.03 -17.73
C ARG A 167 -53.50 63.38 -17.04
N GLU A 168 -52.72 63.66 -16.02
CA GLU A 168 -52.74 64.94 -15.29
C GLU A 168 -52.29 66.10 -16.19
N GLN A 169 -51.25 65.90 -17.00
CA GLN A 169 -50.83 66.83 -18.05
C GLN A 169 -51.99 67.17 -18.98
N ARG A 170 -52.63 66.17 -19.60
CA ARG A 170 -53.75 66.39 -20.53
C ARG A 170 -54.92 67.13 -19.86
N ALA A 171 -55.20 66.83 -18.59
CA ALA A 171 -56.22 67.53 -17.83
C ALA A 171 -55.84 68.98 -17.52
N ALA A 172 -54.57 69.27 -17.23
CA ALA A 172 -54.07 70.63 -17.03
C ALA A 172 -54.07 71.43 -18.34
N GLU A 173 -53.65 70.83 -19.46
CA GLU A 173 -53.72 71.44 -20.79
C GLU A 173 -55.15 71.78 -21.20
N ALA A 174 -56.10 70.88 -20.96
CA ALA A 174 -57.52 71.13 -21.23
C ALA A 174 -58.09 72.26 -20.36
N ARG A 175 -57.69 72.32 -19.08
CA ARG A 175 -58.08 73.43 -18.17
C ARG A 175 -57.48 74.76 -18.62
N ALA A 176 -56.20 74.79 -19.00
CA ALA A 176 -55.55 75.97 -19.54
C ALA A 176 -56.27 76.49 -20.79
N ALA A 177 -56.59 75.61 -21.74
CA ALA A 177 -57.33 75.97 -22.95
C ALA A 177 -58.73 76.52 -22.64
N ALA A 178 -59.43 75.94 -21.66
CA ALA A 178 -60.74 76.43 -21.22
C ALA A 178 -60.64 77.81 -20.57
N MET A 179 -59.64 78.05 -19.72
CA MET A 179 -59.42 79.35 -19.08
C MET A 179 -58.98 80.42 -20.09
N ASP A 180 -58.15 80.08 -21.07
CA ASP A 180 -57.80 80.98 -22.18
C ASP A 180 -59.04 81.40 -22.98
N ALA A 181 -59.99 80.47 -23.22
CA ALA A 181 -61.25 80.79 -23.87
C ALA A 181 -62.15 81.69 -23.01
N MET A 182 -62.22 81.46 -21.70
CA MET A 182 -62.97 82.33 -20.77
C MET A 182 -62.36 83.73 -20.68
N ALA A 183 -61.04 83.84 -20.60
CA ALA A 183 -60.33 85.12 -20.63
C ALA A 183 -60.57 85.87 -21.94
N ALA A 184 -60.61 85.16 -23.07
CA ALA A 184 -60.96 85.75 -24.36
C ALA A 184 -62.39 86.30 -24.40
N ALA A 185 -63.36 85.57 -23.83
CA ALA A 185 -64.74 86.00 -23.75
C ALA A 185 -64.95 87.19 -22.78
N ALA A 186 -64.15 87.30 -21.73
CA ALA A 186 -64.23 88.36 -20.73
C ALA A 186 -63.54 89.68 -21.17
N ARG A 187 -62.85 89.71 -22.33
CA ARG A 187 -62.10 90.89 -22.79
C ARG A 187 -62.98 92.13 -22.89
N GLY A 188 -62.50 93.24 -22.35
CA GLY A 188 -63.20 94.52 -22.35
C GLY A 188 -64.32 94.66 -21.30
N GLY A 189 -64.59 93.60 -20.52
CA GLY A 189 -65.52 93.64 -19.40
C GLY A 189 -64.85 93.92 -18.04
N PRO A 190 -65.63 94.18 -16.99
CA PRO A 190 -65.13 94.50 -15.64
C PRO A 190 -64.35 93.35 -14.96
N HIS A 191 -64.41 92.13 -15.50
CA HIS A 191 -63.72 90.95 -14.98
C HIS A 191 -62.53 90.49 -15.86
N ALA A 192 -62.14 91.27 -16.87
CA ALA A 192 -61.12 90.88 -17.84
C ALA A 192 -59.76 90.54 -17.20
N GLU A 193 -59.29 91.36 -16.25
CA GLU A 193 -58.00 91.15 -15.58
C GLU A 193 -57.99 89.87 -14.72
N ALA A 194 -59.07 89.62 -13.98
CA ALA A 194 -59.21 88.43 -13.14
C ALA A 194 -59.21 87.14 -13.98
N ALA A 195 -59.95 87.13 -15.10
CA ALA A 195 -59.99 86.00 -16.02
C ALA A 195 -58.61 85.75 -16.69
N GLN A 196 -57.90 86.83 -17.04
CA GLN A 196 -56.56 86.73 -17.62
C GLN A 196 -55.53 86.19 -16.61
N ALA A 197 -55.62 86.60 -15.35
CA ALA A 197 -54.76 86.09 -14.28
C ALA A 197 -54.96 84.58 -14.08
N GLU A 198 -56.22 84.11 -14.07
CA GLU A 198 -56.52 82.69 -13.92
C GLU A 198 -56.07 81.85 -15.12
N ALA A 199 -56.20 82.38 -16.34
CA ALA A 199 -55.66 81.75 -17.54
C ALA A 199 -54.12 81.64 -17.49
N ASN A 200 -53.43 82.65 -16.95
CA ASN A 200 -51.98 82.59 -16.74
C ASN A 200 -51.60 81.52 -15.71
N ASN A 201 -52.34 81.42 -14.60
CA ASN A 201 -52.14 80.38 -13.58
C ASN A 201 -52.31 78.98 -14.18
N ALA A 202 -53.41 78.75 -14.91
CA ALA A 202 -53.70 77.47 -15.55
C ALA A 202 -52.63 77.08 -16.58
N ARG A 203 -52.08 78.05 -17.34
CA ARG A 203 -50.93 77.81 -18.23
C ARG A 203 -49.67 77.41 -17.45
N GLY A 204 -49.38 78.05 -16.32
CA GLY A 204 -48.27 77.68 -15.45
C GLY A 204 -48.39 76.26 -14.89
N GLU A 205 -49.59 75.86 -14.48
CA GLU A 205 -49.89 74.49 -14.06
C GLU A 205 -49.70 73.49 -15.20
N ALA A 206 -50.17 73.80 -16.41
CA ALA A 206 -50.00 72.93 -17.59
C ALA A 206 -48.53 72.71 -17.95
N VAL A 207 -47.69 73.76 -17.90
CA VAL A 207 -46.23 73.64 -18.10
C VAL A 207 -45.59 72.76 -17.03
N THR A 208 -45.98 72.94 -15.77
CA THR A 208 -45.47 72.13 -14.65
C THR A 208 -45.85 70.67 -14.82
N ALA A 209 -47.10 70.39 -15.19
CA ALA A 209 -47.59 69.04 -15.44
C ALA A 209 -46.91 68.39 -16.65
N ALA A 210 -46.64 69.15 -17.72
CA ALA A 210 -45.88 68.68 -18.87
C ALA A 210 -44.44 68.31 -18.50
N GLY A 211 -43.77 69.12 -17.68
CA GLY A 211 -42.45 68.81 -17.12
C GLY A 211 -42.45 67.53 -16.29
N ALA A 212 -43.43 67.38 -15.40
CA ALA A 212 -43.59 66.17 -14.57
C ALA A 212 -43.85 64.91 -15.41
N ALA A 213 -44.71 64.99 -16.44
CA ALA A 213 -44.98 63.88 -17.34
C ALA A 213 -43.75 63.49 -18.19
N GLY A 214 -42.96 64.47 -18.63
CA GLY A 214 -41.69 64.22 -19.30
C GLY A 214 -40.69 63.51 -18.39
N ALA A 215 -40.52 63.98 -17.16
CA ALA A 215 -39.64 63.35 -16.17
C ALA A 215 -40.08 61.92 -15.83
N ALA A 216 -41.38 61.70 -15.64
CA ALA A 216 -41.94 60.38 -15.35
C ALA A 216 -41.72 59.38 -16.50
N ARG A 217 -41.89 59.83 -17.75
CA ARG A 217 -41.56 59.01 -18.94
C ARG A 217 -40.09 58.63 -19.00
N ASN A 218 -39.19 59.58 -18.76
CA ASN A 218 -37.75 59.31 -18.75
C ASN A 218 -37.38 58.29 -17.65
N ALA A 219 -37.97 58.43 -16.46
CA ALA A 219 -37.79 57.47 -15.37
C ALA A 219 -38.32 56.07 -15.74
N ALA A 220 -39.50 55.98 -16.36
CA ALA A 220 -40.06 54.72 -16.83
C ALA A 220 -39.19 54.02 -17.89
N ASN A 221 -38.63 54.79 -18.83
CA ASN A 221 -37.70 54.26 -19.83
C ASN A 221 -36.42 53.74 -19.19
N ALA A 222 -35.85 54.48 -18.23
CA ALA A 222 -34.66 54.06 -17.49
C ALA A 222 -34.92 52.78 -16.69
N ALA A 223 -36.05 52.70 -15.97
CA ALA A 223 -36.45 51.51 -15.21
C ALA A 223 -36.67 50.29 -16.13
N THR A 224 -37.28 50.48 -17.30
CA THR A 224 -37.45 49.41 -18.30
C THR A 224 -36.12 48.90 -18.82
N GLY A 225 -35.16 49.81 -19.08
CA GLY A 225 -33.80 49.44 -19.48
C GLY A 225 -33.07 48.65 -18.38
N ALA A 226 -33.20 49.08 -17.12
CA ALA A 226 -32.63 48.38 -15.96
C ALA A 226 -33.22 46.97 -15.80
N ALA A 227 -34.55 46.83 -15.93
CA ALA A 227 -35.22 45.53 -15.89
C ALA A 227 -34.73 44.58 -16.98
N ALA A 228 -34.61 45.06 -18.22
CA ALA A 228 -34.07 44.27 -19.33
C ALA A 228 -32.62 43.81 -19.07
N GLY A 229 -31.78 44.71 -18.56
CA GLY A 229 -30.41 44.40 -18.16
C GLY A 229 -30.34 43.34 -17.06
N ALA A 230 -31.17 43.49 -16.01
CA ALA A 230 -31.23 42.55 -14.90
C ALA A 230 -31.70 41.15 -15.34
N ARG A 231 -32.69 41.06 -16.26
CA ARG A 231 -33.12 39.79 -16.85
C ARG A 231 -32.04 39.12 -17.70
N GLY A 232 -31.27 39.91 -18.44
CA GLY A 232 -30.09 39.42 -19.16
C GLY A 232 -29.06 38.80 -18.21
N ALA A 233 -28.74 39.50 -17.13
CA ALA A 233 -27.82 39.03 -16.10
C ALA A 233 -28.31 37.75 -15.40
N ALA A 234 -29.59 37.68 -15.04
CA ALA A 234 -30.20 36.49 -14.44
C ALA A 234 -30.13 35.26 -15.37
N THR A 235 -30.36 35.46 -16.67
CA THR A 235 -30.25 34.40 -17.67
C THR A 235 -28.81 33.87 -17.77
N GLU A 236 -27.82 34.76 -17.81
CA GLU A 236 -26.42 34.33 -17.88
C GLU A 236 -25.95 33.66 -16.59
N ALA A 237 -26.38 34.15 -15.42
CA ALA A 237 -26.11 33.51 -14.14
C ALA A 237 -26.70 32.09 -14.09
N THR A 238 -27.92 31.90 -14.59
CA THR A 238 -28.56 30.57 -14.69
C THR A 238 -27.77 29.62 -15.59
N ARG A 239 -27.26 30.11 -16.73
CA ARG A 239 -26.39 29.31 -17.62
C ARG A 239 -25.06 28.96 -16.95
N ALA A 240 -24.46 29.91 -16.24
CA ALA A 240 -23.23 29.68 -15.49
C ALA A 240 -23.43 28.61 -14.41
N ALA A 241 -24.55 28.66 -13.68
CA ALA A 241 -24.92 27.66 -12.68
C ALA A 241 -25.13 26.27 -13.30
N ALA A 242 -25.78 26.19 -14.47
CA ALA A 242 -25.90 24.93 -15.21
C ALA A 242 -24.53 24.34 -15.61
N ARG A 243 -23.59 25.17 -16.10
CA ARG A 243 -22.21 24.74 -16.40
C ARG A 243 -21.49 24.25 -15.15
N ALA A 244 -21.65 24.93 -14.01
CA ALA A 244 -21.05 24.53 -12.75
C ALA A 244 -21.58 23.18 -12.25
N ARG A 245 -22.89 22.93 -12.35
CA ARG A 245 -23.51 21.63 -12.02
C ARG A 245 -22.98 20.51 -12.91
N ALA A 246 -22.87 20.74 -14.22
CA ALA A 246 -22.29 19.75 -15.14
C ALA A 246 -20.83 19.43 -14.79
N ALA A 247 -20.02 20.44 -14.45
CA ALA A 247 -18.64 20.23 -13.99
C ALA A 247 -18.58 19.43 -12.67
N ALA A 248 -19.48 19.71 -11.73
CA ALA A 248 -19.58 18.97 -10.47
C ALA A 248 -19.94 17.49 -10.70
N GLN A 249 -20.87 17.20 -11.61
CA GLN A 249 -21.23 15.84 -11.99
C GLN A 249 -20.06 15.09 -12.65
N ALA A 250 -19.33 15.74 -13.56
CA ALA A 250 -18.15 15.18 -14.20
C ALA A 250 -17.05 14.85 -13.18
N ALA A 251 -16.81 15.76 -12.22
CA ALA A 251 -15.86 15.55 -11.14
C ALA A 251 -16.29 14.39 -10.21
N ALA A 252 -17.57 14.29 -9.88
CA ALA A 252 -18.11 13.18 -9.09
C ALA A 252 -17.94 11.82 -9.81
N ALA A 253 -18.18 11.77 -11.11
CA ALA A 253 -17.95 10.57 -11.91
C ALA A 253 -16.47 10.19 -11.98
N ALA A 254 -15.57 11.17 -12.09
CA ALA A 254 -14.12 10.93 -12.02
C ALA A 254 -13.70 10.37 -10.66
N ALA A 255 -14.18 10.94 -9.55
CA ALA A 255 -13.94 10.44 -8.21
C ALA A 255 -14.45 9.01 -8.01
N ALA A 256 -15.64 8.69 -8.51
CA ALA A 256 -16.19 7.33 -8.45
C ALA A 256 -15.32 6.31 -9.21
N ARG A 257 -14.80 6.68 -10.39
CA ARG A 257 -13.88 5.84 -11.17
C ARG A 257 -12.54 5.64 -10.45
N ALA A 258 -11.98 6.69 -9.88
CA ALA A 258 -10.74 6.62 -9.11
C ALA A 258 -10.90 5.71 -7.88
N ASN A 259 -12.02 5.86 -7.15
CA ASN A 259 -12.34 5.00 -6.02
C ASN A 259 -12.50 3.52 -6.43
N ALA A 260 -13.17 3.26 -7.55
CA ALA A 260 -13.30 1.90 -8.07
C ALA A 260 -11.97 1.30 -8.52
N ALA A 261 -11.06 2.10 -9.09
CA ALA A 261 -9.71 1.65 -9.45
C ALA A 261 -8.88 1.31 -8.20
N ALA A 262 -8.94 2.15 -7.17
CA ALA A 262 -8.27 1.92 -5.91
C ALA A 262 -8.80 0.67 -5.19
N ASN A 263 -10.11 0.42 -5.20
CA ASN A 263 -10.70 -0.80 -4.63
C ASN A 263 -10.29 -2.09 -5.35
N ARG A 264 -9.89 -2.01 -6.63
CA ARG A 264 -9.37 -3.17 -7.38
C ARG A 264 -7.88 -3.39 -7.13
N ALA A 265 -7.17 -2.35 -6.70
CA ALA A 265 -5.75 -2.41 -6.40
C ALA A 265 -5.51 -2.94 -4.98
N GLU A 266 -6.44 -2.68 -4.06
CA GLU A 266 -6.55 -3.29 -2.72
C GLU A 266 -6.96 -4.76 -2.78
#